data_AF-A0A9E4JCA5-F1
#
_entry.id   AF-A0A9E4JCA5-F1
#
_cell.length_a   1.000
_cell.length_b   1.000
_cell.length_c   1.000
_cell.angle_alpha   90.00
_cell.angle_beta   90.00
_cell.angle_gamma   90.00
#
_symmetry.space_group_name_H-M   'P 1'
#
loop_
_entity.id
_entity.type
_entity.pdbx_description
1 polymer ?
#
loop_
_entity_poly.entity_id
_entity_poly.type
_entity_poly.pdbx_seq_one_letter_code
_entity_poly.pdbx_strand_id
1 'polypeptide(L)'
;MTDASTDLAGPVDVATPPSLAPVRGVVQGCEPGDYVDRRAHDADRNLAWTHGFGQDPERCLVVRVGQGVRWRGSLSTHPLDAEGGDLPNPIALHREGVVQFERAGTFGYVCGAGHSGMQGAVHVAP
;
A
#
# COMPACT_ATOMS: atom_id res chain seq x y z
N MET A 1 19.46 -44.97 39.50
CA MET A 1 19.63 -43.52 39.30
C MET A 1 18.97 -43.21 37.95
N THR A 2 17.90 -42.42 38.01
CA THR A 2 17.20 -41.66 36.95
C THR A 2 18.22 -40.86 36.10
N ASP A 3 18.07 -40.49 34.82
CA ASP A 3 16.98 -40.17 33.87
C ASP A 3 17.49 -40.51 32.44
N ALA A 4 16.73 -40.93 31.41
CA ALA A 4 15.59 -40.32 30.70
C ALA A 4 15.91 -39.00 29.95
N SER A 5 16.10 -39.07 28.63
CA SER A 5 15.41 -38.20 27.65
C SER A 5 15.89 -38.46 26.22
N THR A 6 14.96 -38.97 25.42
CA THR A 6 15.05 -39.03 23.96
C THR A 6 14.61 -37.66 23.42
N ASP A 7 15.54 -36.90 22.83
CA ASP A 7 15.22 -35.66 22.12
C ASP A 7 14.73 -36.02 20.70
N LEU A 8 13.42 -36.13 20.55
CA LEU A 8 12.76 -36.16 19.25
C LEU A 8 12.48 -34.71 18.85
N ALA A 9 13.39 -34.13 18.08
CA ALA A 9 13.15 -32.90 17.35
C ALA A 9 11.91 -33.09 16.45
N GLY A 10 10.80 -32.49 16.86
CA GLY A 10 9.58 -32.43 16.04
C GLY A 10 9.82 -31.64 14.75
N PRO A 11 9.03 -31.89 13.70
CA PRO A 11 9.12 -31.11 12.47
C PRO A 11 8.77 -29.65 12.76
N VAL A 12 9.65 -28.74 12.36
CA VAL A 12 9.35 -27.30 12.33
C VAL A 12 8.22 -27.08 11.34
N ASP A 13 7.02 -26.80 11.84
CA ASP A 13 5.91 -26.29 11.04
C ASP A 13 6.37 -24.99 10.37
N VAL A 14 6.74 -25.07 9.10
CA VAL A 14 6.95 -23.90 8.25
C VAL A 14 5.57 -23.29 8.04
N ALA A 15 5.20 -22.37 8.93
CA ALA A 15 3.96 -21.63 8.83
C ALA A 15 3.88 -20.99 7.43
N THR A 16 2.89 -21.43 6.65
CA THR A 16 2.53 -20.80 5.38
C THR A 16 2.36 -19.30 5.62
N PRO A 17 3.07 -18.41 4.89
CA PRO A 17 2.88 -16.98 5.07
C PRO A 17 1.40 -16.65 4.84
N PRO A 18 0.81 -15.72 5.61
CA PRO A 18 -0.58 -15.36 5.42
C PRO A 18 -0.77 -14.95 3.96
N SER A 19 -1.67 -15.68 3.28
CA SER A 19 -2.03 -15.42 1.89
C SER A 19 -2.44 -13.96 1.78
N LEU A 20 -1.74 -13.22 0.92
CA LEU A 20 -2.10 -11.84 0.63
C LEU A 20 -3.52 -11.83 0.07
N ALA A 21 -4.36 -10.91 0.54
CA ALA A 21 -5.61 -10.65 -0.15
C ALA A 21 -5.24 -10.20 -1.58
N PRO A 22 -5.75 -10.85 -2.64
CA PRO A 22 -5.39 -10.47 -3.99
C PRO A 22 -5.90 -9.06 -4.30
N VAL A 23 -5.08 -8.28 -5.03
CA VAL A 23 -5.53 -7.02 -5.62
C VAL A 23 -6.74 -7.31 -6.50
N ARG A 24 -7.86 -6.63 -6.24
CA ARG A 24 -9.11 -6.86 -6.96
C ARG A 24 -9.22 -5.90 -8.14
N GLY A 25 -8.87 -6.39 -9.33
CA GLY A 25 -9.07 -5.66 -10.59
C GLY A 25 -8.14 -4.46 -10.77
N VAL A 26 -8.47 -3.63 -11.75
CA VAL A 26 -7.71 -2.41 -12.08
C VAL A 26 -8.28 -1.23 -11.29
N VAL A 27 -7.43 -0.52 -10.55
CA VAL A 27 -7.80 0.70 -9.81
C VAL A 27 -6.89 1.83 -10.25
N GLN A 28 -7.46 2.90 -10.80
CA GLN A 28 -6.71 4.08 -11.28
C GLN A 28 -5.53 3.77 -12.21
N GLY A 29 -5.69 2.75 -13.06
CA GLY A 29 -4.64 2.32 -13.98
C GLY A 29 -3.50 1.55 -13.32
N CYS A 30 -3.72 1.02 -12.10
CA CYS A 30 -2.87 0.01 -11.48
C CYS A 30 -3.48 -1.36 -11.71
N GLU A 31 -2.85 -2.17 -12.56
CA GLU A 31 -3.17 -3.59 -12.71
C GLU A 31 -2.58 -4.41 -11.55
N PRO A 32 -3.09 -5.62 -11.24
CA PRO A 32 -2.56 -6.45 -10.17
C PRO A 32 -1.04 -6.70 -10.23
N GLY A 33 -0.43 -6.66 -11.43
CA GLY A 33 1.00 -6.84 -11.64
C GLY A 33 1.85 -5.58 -11.51
N ASP A 34 1.25 -4.39 -11.44
CA ASP A 34 1.96 -3.10 -11.48
C ASP A 34 2.47 -2.65 -10.11
N TYR A 35 2.01 -3.29 -9.04
CA TYR A 35 2.24 -2.79 -7.69
C TYR A 35 3.68 -3.03 -7.23
N VAL A 36 4.36 -1.92 -6.89
CA VAL A 36 5.69 -1.93 -6.28
C VAL A 36 5.56 -2.31 -4.80
N ASP A 37 6.21 -3.41 -4.41
CA ASP A 37 6.19 -3.90 -3.03
C ASP A 37 7.06 -3.02 -2.12
N ARG A 38 6.41 -2.29 -1.22
CA ARG A 38 7.06 -1.50 -0.16
C ARG A 38 6.70 -2.02 1.22
N ARG A 39 6.41 -3.30 1.42
CA ARG A 39 5.97 -3.84 2.72
C ARG A 39 7.06 -3.94 3.79
N ALA A 40 8.34 -3.97 3.40
CA ALA A 40 9.45 -4.03 4.36
C ALA A 40 9.40 -2.86 5.35
N HIS A 41 9.87 -3.06 6.58
CA HIS A 41 9.73 -2.07 7.66
C HIS A 41 10.44 -0.74 7.32
N ASP A 42 11.62 -0.81 6.72
CA ASP A 42 12.49 0.30 6.33
C ASP A 42 12.29 0.78 4.89
N ALA A 43 11.32 0.20 4.16
CA ALA A 43 11.01 0.64 2.81
C ALA A 43 10.54 2.10 2.78
N ASP A 44 11.10 2.87 1.85
CA ASP A 44 10.65 4.23 1.58
C ASP A 44 9.23 4.23 1.00
N ARG A 45 8.43 5.21 1.44
CA ARG A 45 7.01 5.41 1.11
C ARG A 45 6.69 6.90 0.95
N ASN A 46 7.70 7.68 0.54
CA ASN A 46 7.56 9.08 0.19
C ASN A 46 7.42 9.23 -1.32
N LEU A 47 6.18 9.35 -1.79
CA LEU A 47 5.85 9.49 -3.20
C LEU A 47 6.04 10.93 -3.66
N ALA A 48 6.77 11.15 -4.76
CA ALA A 48 6.99 12.47 -5.33
C ALA A 48 5.76 12.97 -6.12
N TRP A 49 4.89 13.74 -5.47
CA TRP A 49 3.64 14.25 -6.06
C TRP A 49 3.88 15.47 -6.96
N THR A 50 4.30 15.19 -8.19
CA THR A 50 4.67 16.19 -9.20
C THR A 50 4.01 15.87 -10.54
N HIS A 51 4.16 16.73 -11.56
CA HIS A 51 3.57 16.52 -12.88
C HIS A 51 3.97 15.18 -13.55
N GLY A 52 5.13 14.62 -13.21
CA GLY A 52 5.60 13.33 -13.75
C GLY A 52 4.98 12.09 -13.08
N PHE A 53 4.12 12.28 -12.07
CA PHE A 53 3.65 11.21 -11.20
C PHE A 53 3.01 10.03 -11.94
N GLY A 54 2.28 10.28 -13.03
CA GLY A 54 1.63 9.22 -13.82
C GLY A 54 2.58 8.23 -14.48
N GLN A 55 3.87 8.55 -14.57
CA GLN A 55 4.89 7.66 -15.10
C GLN A 55 5.69 6.97 -13.99
N ASP A 56 5.51 7.37 -12.73
CA ASP A 56 6.17 6.76 -11.60
C ASP A 56 5.55 5.37 -11.34
N PRO A 57 6.35 4.29 -11.30
CA PRO A 57 5.82 2.97 -10.93
C PRO A 57 5.27 2.94 -9.50
N GLU A 58 5.78 3.78 -8.59
CA GLU A 58 5.32 3.83 -7.20
C GLU A 58 3.95 4.48 -7.02
N ARG A 59 3.32 4.97 -8.10
CA ARG A 59 1.90 5.32 -8.07
C ARG A 59 1.02 4.10 -7.75
N CYS A 60 1.52 2.89 -8.01
CA CYS A 60 0.89 1.62 -7.64
C CYS A 60 1.74 0.98 -6.54
N LEU A 61 1.34 1.13 -5.26
CA LEU A 61 2.17 0.69 -4.13
C LEU A 61 1.52 -0.44 -3.33
N VAL A 62 2.29 -1.46 -2.90
CA VAL A 62 1.85 -2.37 -1.84
C VAL A 62 2.46 -1.98 -0.50
N VAL A 63 1.63 -1.86 0.53
CA VAL A 63 2.02 -1.72 1.94
C VAL A 63 1.29 -2.77 2.80
N ARG A 64 1.56 -2.78 4.11
CA ARG A 64 0.82 -3.56 5.11
C ARG A 64 -0.10 -2.67 5.93
N VAL A 65 -1.09 -3.31 6.55
CA VAL A 65 -1.89 -2.68 7.62
C VAL A 65 -0.95 -2.06 8.66
N GLY A 66 -1.29 -0.83 9.07
CA GLY A 66 -0.52 -0.02 10.01
C GLY A 66 0.61 0.81 9.40
N GLN A 67 0.95 0.59 8.13
CA GLN A 67 1.96 1.39 7.43
C GLN A 67 1.34 2.64 6.80
N GLY A 68 2.19 3.64 6.58
CA GLY A 68 1.78 4.96 6.07
C GLY A 68 2.47 5.35 4.78
N VAL A 69 1.74 6.03 3.91
CA VAL A 69 2.29 6.59 2.67
C VAL A 69 2.21 8.12 2.73
N ARG A 70 3.26 8.79 2.25
CA ARG A 70 3.33 10.26 2.20
C ARG A 70 3.48 10.73 0.77
N TRP A 71 2.64 11.68 0.37
CA TRP A 71 2.80 12.41 -0.88
C TRP A 71 3.58 13.70 -0.62
N ARG A 72 4.67 13.90 -1.37
CA ARG A 72 5.56 15.06 -1.29
C ARG A 72 5.39 15.93 -2.52
N GLY A 73 4.76 17.09 -2.35
CA GLY A 73 4.48 18.04 -3.43
C GLY A 73 3.57 19.16 -2.98
N SER A 74 3.06 19.94 -3.92
CA SER A 74 2.10 21.01 -3.63
C SER A 74 0.67 20.46 -3.66
N LEU A 75 0.13 20.08 -2.50
CA LEU A 75 -1.26 19.63 -2.38
C LEU A 75 -2.29 20.78 -2.45
N SER A 76 -1.84 22.03 -2.38
CA SER A 76 -2.69 23.19 -2.66
C SER A 76 -2.90 23.41 -4.16
N THR A 77 -1.91 23.08 -4.99
CA THR A 77 -1.99 23.17 -6.46
C THR A 77 -2.51 21.88 -7.09
N HIS A 78 -2.13 20.74 -6.53
CA HIS A 78 -2.55 19.41 -6.96
C HIS A 78 -3.19 18.69 -5.78
N PRO A 79 -4.47 18.97 -5.44
CA PRO A 79 -5.16 18.30 -4.34
C PRO A 79 -5.14 16.79 -4.52
N LEU A 80 -4.92 16.04 -3.44
CA LEU A 80 -4.98 14.59 -3.43
C LEU A 80 -6.38 14.18 -2.96
N ASP A 81 -7.16 13.56 -3.86
CA ASP A 81 -8.51 13.11 -3.58
C ASP A 81 -8.60 11.59 -3.68
N ALA A 82 -9.47 10.99 -2.87
CA ALA A 82 -9.79 9.57 -2.96
C ALA A 82 -10.69 9.29 -4.16
N GLU A 83 -10.36 8.26 -4.95
CA GLU A 83 -11.18 7.85 -6.09
C GLU A 83 -10.95 6.37 -6.41
N GLY A 84 -12.02 5.57 -6.39
CA GLY A 84 -11.96 4.13 -6.71
C GLY A 84 -11.39 3.24 -5.60
N GLY A 85 -11.63 1.93 -5.75
CA GLY A 85 -11.22 0.93 -4.78
C GLY A 85 -12.19 0.77 -3.59
N ASP A 86 -11.67 0.34 -2.46
CA ASP A 86 -12.41 -0.01 -1.24
C ASP A 86 -12.77 1.23 -0.40
N LEU A 87 -13.94 1.19 0.26
CA LEU A 87 -14.48 2.26 1.10
C LEU A 87 -14.62 1.85 2.59
N PRO A 88 -14.40 2.75 3.56
CA PRO A 88 -13.94 4.14 3.41
C PRO A 88 -12.49 4.25 2.93
N ASN A 89 -12.22 5.19 2.03
CA ASN A 89 -10.87 5.44 1.52
C ASN A 89 -10.17 6.46 2.44
N PRO A 90 -9.10 6.07 3.16
CA PRO A 90 -8.45 6.94 4.13
C PRO A 90 -7.83 8.18 3.46
N ILE A 91 -7.50 8.13 2.17
CA ILE A 91 -6.88 9.25 1.44
C ILE A 91 -7.78 10.50 1.44
N ALA A 92 -9.11 10.33 1.45
CA ALA A 92 -10.08 11.42 1.46
C ALA A 92 -9.95 12.37 2.65
N LEU A 93 -9.28 11.93 3.73
CA LEU A 93 -9.18 12.65 4.98
C LEU A 93 -7.92 13.52 5.08
N HIS A 94 -7.04 13.49 4.08
CA HIS A 94 -5.73 14.11 4.16
C HIS A 94 -5.49 15.13 3.06
N ARG A 95 -5.09 16.34 3.47
CA ARG A 95 -4.61 17.41 2.56
C ARG A 95 -3.10 17.64 2.68
N GLU A 96 -2.46 16.93 3.60
CA GLU A 96 -1.03 16.91 3.86
C GLU A 96 -0.69 15.72 4.78
N GLY A 97 0.61 15.47 4.98
CA GLY A 97 1.06 14.50 5.96
C GLY A 97 1.18 13.07 5.43
N VAL A 98 1.16 12.12 6.36
CA VAL A 98 1.14 10.67 6.09
C VAL A 98 -0.31 10.21 6.16
N VAL A 99 -0.74 9.45 5.15
CA VAL A 99 -2.00 8.69 5.20
C VAL A 99 -1.69 7.35 5.84
N GLN A 100 -2.34 7.05 6.95
CA GLN A 100 -2.23 5.76 7.64
C GLN A 100 -3.27 4.79 7.11
N PHE A 101 -2.85 3.55 6.83
CA PHE A 101 -3.73 2.52 6.33
C PHE A 101 -3.98 1.46 7.40
N GLU A 102 -5.07 1.60 8.15
CA GLU A 102 -5.40 0.74 9.29
C GLU A 102 -6.17 -0.54 8.91
N ARG A 103 -6.51 -0.69 7.63
CA ARG A 103 -7.27 -1.83 7.13
C ARG A 103 -6.76 -2.27 5.76
N ALA A 104 -6.80 -3.58 5.54
CA ALA A 104 -6.49 -4.16 4.24
C ALA A 104 -7.52 -3.71 3.19
N GLY A 105 -7.08 -3.60 1.94
CA GLY A 105 -7.89 -3.14 0.81
C GLY A 105 -7.07 -2.49 -0.28
N THR A 106 -7.71 -2.03 -1.34
CA THR A 106 -7.07 -1.25 -2.42
C THR A 106 -7.71 0.13 -2.47
N PHE A 107 -6.91 1.18 -2.34
CA PHE A 107 -7.37 2.56 -2.20
C PHE A 107 -6.84 3.41 -3.34
N GLY A 108 -7.72 3.78 -4.27
CA GLY A 108 -7.36 4.63 -5.40
C GLY A 108 -7.33 6.11 -5.02
N TYR A 109 -6.58 6.89 -5.78
CA TYR A 109 -6.49 8.33 -5.61
C TYR A 109 -6.21 9.03 -6.94
N VAL A 110 -6.58 10.30 -7.00
CA VAL A 110 -6.43 11.18 -8.15
C VAL A 110 -6.02 12.58 -7.72
N CYS A 111 -5.63 13.41 -8.68
CA CYS A 111 -5.54 14.85 -8.48
C CYS A 111 -6.94 15.48 -8.59
N GLY A 112 -7.40 16.10 -7.51
CA GLY A 112 -8.69 16.79 -7.44
C GLY A 112 -8.84 17.99 -8.39
N ALA A 113 -7.72 18.51 -8.91
CA ALA A 113 -7.73 19.56 -9.93
C ALA A 113 -7.99 19.03 -11.36
N GLY A 114 -8.17 17.72 -11.55
CA GLY A 114 -8.50 17.12 -12.85
C GLY A 114 -7.29 16.78 -13.74
N HIS A 115 -6.06 16.80 -13.20
CA HIS A 115 -4.88 16.34 -13.93
C HIS A 115 -4.89 14.80 -14.02
N SER A 116 -5.42 14.27 -15.12
CA SER A 116 -5.65 12.83 -15.31
C SER A 116 -4.40 11.95 -15.21
N GLY A 117 -3.20 12.52 -15.41
CA GLY A 117 -1.94 11.79 -15.22
C GLY A 117 -1.59 11.58 -13.75
N MET A 118 -2.18 12.31 -12.82
CA MET A 118 -1.84 12.23 -11.39
C MET A 118 -2.84 11.35 -10.67
N GLN A 119 -2.73 10.04 -10.89
CA GLN A 119 -3.60 9.03 -10.29
C GLN A 119 -2.81 7.78 -9.92
N GLY A 120 -3.34 6.96 -9.03
CA GLY A 120 -2.73 5.70 -8.64
C GLY A 120 -3.54 4.96 -7.59
N ALA A 121 -2.96 3.91 -7.01
CA ALA A 121 -3.60 3.13 -5.97
C ALA A 121 -2.60 2.60 -4.94
N VAL A 122 -3.04 2.52 -3.68
CA VAL A 122 -2.33 1.82 -2.62
C VAL A 122 -3.06 0.52 -2.31
N HIS A 123 -2.40 -0.61 -2.52
CA HIS A 123 -2.85 -1.90 -2.03
C HIS A 123 -2.28 -2.14 -0.63
N VAL A 124 -3.15 -2.45 0.32
CA VAL A 124 -2.82 -2.69 1.72
C VAL A 124 -3.03 -4.18 1.97
N ALA A 125 -1.93 -4.89 2.05
CA ALA A 125 -1.91 -6.28 2.48
C ALA A 125 -2.13 -6.38 4.00
N PRO A 126 -2.61 -7.53 4.49
CA PRO A 126 -2.64 -7.82 5.92
C PRO A 126 -1.28 -7.68 6.61
#